data_AF-A0AAV0KG54-F1
#
_entry.id   AF-A0AAV0KG54-F1
#
_cell.length_a   1.000
_cell.length_b   1.000
_cell.length_c   1.000
_cell.angle_alpha   90.00
_cell.angle_beta   90.00
_cell.angle_gamma   90.00
#
_symmetry.space_group_name_H-M   'P 1'
#
loop_
_entity.id
_entity.type
_entity.pdbx_description
1 polymer ?
#
loop_
_entity_poly.entity_id
_entity_poly.type
_entity_poly.pdbx_seq_one_letter_code
_entity_poly.pdbx_strand_id
1 'polypeptide(L)'
;MNGGFGFVRSNDRARRFFQHWHDSRERFPGMHEQDVLNKIKDEPFIDEIGLRVKVLDTDHFGGICQPIKDLNVGCTMHATCCIGMESKIRALTAVLQDWKHFSSSPPESRNSTSFVWKPERTGCWM
;
A
#
# COMPACT_ATOMS: atom_id res chain seq x y z
N MET A 1 2.06 -5.74 7.32
CA MET A 1 1.26 -5.39 6.12
C MET A 1 0.84 -3.93 6.20
N ASN A 2 0.63 -3.28 5.07
CA ASN A 2 0.03 -1.94 5.01
C ASN A 2 -1.49 -2.05 4.90
N GLY A 3 -2.22 -1.25 5.68
CA GLY A 3 -3.70 -1.26 5.70
C GLY A 3 -4.35 -0.20 4.81
N GLY A 4 -3.57 0.64 4.12
CA GLY A 4 -4.07 1.83 3.43
C GLY A 4 -4.77 1.60 2.09
N PHE A 5 -4.66 0.41 1.51
CA PHE A 5 -5.33 0.03 0.26
C PHE A 5 -5.73 -1.43 0.33
N GLY A 6 -6.99 -1.73 -0.01
CA GLY A 6 -7.50 -3.09 0.04
C GLY A 6 -8.89 -3.20 -0.56
N PHE A 7 -9.27 -4.43 -0.86
CA PHE A 7 -10.59 -4.79 -1.35
C PHE A 7 -11.19 -5.85 -0.43
N VAL A 8 -12.44 -5.64 0.00
CA VAL A 8 -13.20 -6.62 0.77
C VAL A 8 -14.61 -6.70 0.21
N ARG A 9 -15.06 -7.92 -0.12
CA ARG A 9 -16.45 -8.15 -0.50
C ARG A 9 -17.32 -8.20 0.76
N SER A 10 -18.41 -7.43 0.77
CA SER A 10 -19.38 -7.48 1.87
C SER A 10 -20.01 -8.86 1.99
N ASN A 11 -19.82 -9.50 3.14
CA ASN A 11 -20.41 -10.77 3.55
C ASN A 11 -20.24 -10.94 5.06
N ASP A 12 -20.83 -12.00 5.64
CA ASP A 12 -20.77 -12.23 7.09
C ASP A 12 -19.36 -12.44 7.64
N ARG A 13 -18.45 -13.01 6.86
CA ARG A 13 -17.04 -13.20 7.28
C ARG A 13 -16.35 -11.85 7.40
N ALA A 14 -16.52 -10.99 6.40
CA ALA A 14 -15.98 -9.63 6.42
C ALA A 14 -16.54 -8.84 7.61
N ARG A 15 -17.85 -8.92 7.86
CA ARG A 15 -18.49 -8.25 9.00
C ARG A 15 -17.91 -8.73 10.33
N ARG A 16 -17.78 -10.04 10.54
CA ARG A 16 -17.19 -10.64 11.74
C ARG A 16 -15.73 -10.22 11.92
N PHE A 17 -14.95 -10.21 10.84
CA PHE A 17 -13.56 -9.76 10.86
C PHE A 17 -13.43 -8.28 11.29
N PHE A 18 -14.19 -7.38 10.66
CA PHE A 18 -14.13 -5.95 11.02
C PHE A 18 -14.61 -5.67 12.44
N GLN A 19 -15.61 -6.41 12.93
CA GLN A 19 -16.03 -6.34 14.33
C GLN A 19 -14.88 -6.78 15.27
N HIS A 20 -14.28 -7.94 15.03
CA HIS A 20 -13.13 -8.42 15.80
C HIS A 20 -11.96 -7.44 15.79
N TRP A 21 -11.66 -6.84 14.63
CA TRP A 21 -10.61 -5.84 14.52
C TRP A 21 -10.92 -4.57 15.32
N HIS A 22 -12.16 -4.09 15.26
CA HIS A 22 -12.63 -2.94 16.02
C HIS A 22 -12.52 -3.17 17.54
N ASP A 23 -13.00 -4.32 18.01
CA ASP A 23 -13.03 -4.69 19.44
C ASP A 23 -11.63 -4.95 19.98
N SER A 24 -10.71 -5.41 19.11
CA SER A 24 -9.31 -5.64 19.49
C SER A 24 -8.58 -4.39 19.95
N ARG A 25 -9.10 -3.19 19.67
CA ARG A 25 -8.53 -1.92 20.18
C ARG A 25 -8.53 -1.86 21.71
N GLU A 26 -9.45 -2.56 22.37
CA GLU A 26 -9.47 -2.68 23.84
C GLU A 26 -8.29 -3.52 24.36
N ARG A 27 -7.87 -4.54 23.61
CA ARG A 27 -6.69 -5.38 23.94
C ARG A 27 -5.36 -4.67 23.69
N PHE A 28 -5.36 -3.66 22.81
CA PHE A 28 -4.15 -2.96 22.35
C PHE A 28 -4.31 -1.43 22.45
N PRO A 29 -4.47 -0.88 23.67
CA PRO A 29 -4.70 0.55 23.85
C PRO A 29 -3.51 1.37 23.34
N GLY A 30 -3.79 2.46 22.63
CA GLY A 30 -2.79 3.39 22.11
C GLY A 30 -2.06 2.93 20.84
N MET A 31 -2.34 1.72 20.32
CA MET A 31 -1.77 1.26 19.05
C MET A 31 -2.55 1.79 17.85
N HIS A 32 -1.83 2.06 16.75
CA HIS A 32 -2.44 2.44 15.48
C HIS A 32 -3.18 1.25 14.86
N GLU A 33 -4.25 1.49 14.09
CA GLU A 33 -5.12 0.43 13.55
C GLU A 33 -4.35 -0.61 12.72
N GLN A 34 -3.36 -0.17 11.94
CA GLN A 34 -2.47 -1.04 11.18
C GLN A 34 -1.62 -1.97 12.07
N ASP A 35 -1.20 -1.51 13.24
CA ASP A 35 -0.42 -2.34 14.18
C ASP A 35 -1.30 -3.38 14.85
N VAL A 36 -2.52 -2.98 15.22
CA VAL A 36 -3.54 -3.90 15.73
C VAL A 36 -3.85 -4.98 14.68
N LEU A 37 -4.05 -4.59 13.42
CA LEU A 37 -4.28 -5.52 12.32
C LEU A 37 -3.14 -6.54 12.18
N ASN A 38 -1.90 -6.07 12.26
CA ASN A 38 -0.72 -6.94 12.18
C ASN A 38 -0.66 -7.97 13.31
N LYS A 39 -1.24 -7.67 14.49
CA LYS A 39 -1.28 -8.60 15.62
C LYS A 39 -2.39 -9.64 15.50
N ILE A 40 -3.55 -9.27 14.94
CA ILE A 40 -4.74 -10.13 14.94
C ILE A 40 -4.95 -10.93 13.65
N LYS A 41 -4.31 -10.53 12.54
CA LYS A 41 -4.53 -11.12 11.21
C LYS A 41 -4.15 -12.61 11.10
N ASP A 42 -3.36 -13.11 12.04
CA ASP A 42 -2.88 -14.50 12.10
C ASP A 42 -3.44 -15.24 13.34
N GLU A 43 -4.44 -14.67 14.03
CA GLU A 43 -5.10 -15.33 15.17
C GLU A 43 -6.01 -16.48 14.69
N PRO A 44 -6.21 -17.54 15.51
CA PRO A 44 -7.08 -18.68 15.16
C PRO A 44 -8.49 -18.27 14.71
N PHE A 45 -9.02 -17.18 15.26
CA PHE A 45 -10.30 -16.61 14.88
C PHE A 45 -10.42 -16.36 13.36
N ILE A 46 -9.33 -15.96 12.69
CA ILE A 46 -9.32 -15.67 11.25
C ILE A 46 -9.61 -16.93 10.43
N ASP A 47 -9.01 -18.04 10.84
CA ASP A 47 -9.24 -19.36 10.23
C ASP A 47 -10.65 -19.89 10.56
N GLU A 48 -11.13 -19.69 11.80
CA GLU A 48 -12.47 -20.07 12.22
C GLU A 48 -13.59 -19.39 11.42
N ILE A 49 -13.41 -18.12 11.05
CA ILE A 49 -14.37 -17.42 10.18
C ILE A 49 -14.18 -17.73 8.70
N GLY A 50 -13.14 -18.50 8.34
CA GLY A 50 -12.81 -18.85 6.96
C GLY A 50 -12.47 -17.63 6.11
N LEU A 51 -11.83 -16.62 6.71
CA LEU A 51 -11.35 -15.44 5.99
C LEU A 51 -10.00 -15.76 5.36
N ARG A 52 -9.84 -15.44 4.08
CA ARG A 52 -8.55 -15.53 3.39
C ARG A 52 -8.02 -14.13 3.15
N VAL A 53 -6.88 -13.82 3.75
CA VAL A 53 -6.18 -12.56 3.56
C VAL A 53 -5.10 -12.77 2.50
N LYS A 54 -5.13 -11.98 1.44
CA LYS A 54 -4.06 -11.93 0.44
C LYS A 54 -3.36 -10.58 0.56
N VAL A 55 -2.05 -10.61 0.83
CA VAL A 55 -1.21 -9.42 0.74
C VAL A 55 -0.91 -9.15 -0.73
N LEU A 56 -1.01 -7.89 -1.15
CA LEU A 56 -0.71 -7.47 -2.51
C LEU A 56 0.81 -7.40 -2.70
N ASP A 57 1.27 -7.79 -3.89
CA ASP A 57 2.69 -7.86 -4.24
C ASP A 57 3.28 -6.45 -4.43
N THR A 58 4.39 -6.17 -3.76
CA THR A 58 5.09 -4.88 -3.86
C THR A 58 5.67 -4.61 -5.24
N ASP A 59 5.78 -5.63 -6.10
CA ASP A 59 6.18 -5.46 -7.50
C ASP A 59 5.07 -4.80 -8.34
N HIS A 60 3.82 -4.78 -7.87
CA HIS A 60 2.69 -4.12 -8.55
C HIS A 60 2.11 -2.97 -7.71
N PHE A 61 2.21 -3.05 -6.39
CA PHE A 61 1.62 -2.11 -5.43
C PHE A 61 2.74 -1.51 -4.57
N GLY A 62 3.39 -0.46 -5.08
CA GLY A 62 4.54 0.16 -4.43
C GLY A 62 4.21 1.40 -3.63
N GLY A 63 5.21 1.84 -2.87
CA GLY A 63 5.19 3.10 -2.13
C GLY A 63 6.40 3.96 -2.45
N ILE A 64 6.35 5.23 -2.07
CA ILE A 64 7.46 6.17 -2.33
C ILE A 64 8.81 5.71 -1.75
N CYS A 65 8.77 5.04 -0.59
CA CYS A 65 9.92 4.50 0.10
C CYS A 65 10.24 3.05 -0.30
N GLN A 66 9.32 2.39 -1.02
CA GLN A 66 9.47 1.05 -1.57
C GLN A 66 8.97 1.07 -3.02
N PRO A 67 9.67 1.79 -3.92
CA PRO A 67 9.19 2.01 -5.27
C PRO A 67 9.19 0.72 -6.07
N ILE A 68 8.22 0.60 -6.97
CA ILE A 68 8.12 -0.49 -7.95
C ILE A 68 9.35 -0.46 -8.84
N LYS A 69 9.94 -1.60 -9.17
CA LYS A 69 11.13 -1.63 -10.04
C LYS A 69 10.79 -1.47 -11.52
N ASP A 70 9.68 -2.07 -11.95
CA ASP A 70 9.25 -2.07 -13.34
C ASP A 70 7.94 -1.28 -13.51
N LEU A 71 8.04 -0.14 -14.21
CA LEU A 71 6.89 0.71 -14.53
C LEU A 71 5.87 0.03 -15.44
N ASN A 72 6.24 -1.02 -16.18
CA ASN A 72 5.32 -1.75 -17.06
C ASN A 72 4.26 -2.54 -16.29
N VAL A 73 4.56 -2.95 -15.05
CA VAL A 73 3.66 -3.78 -14.22
C VAL A 73 3.07 -3.02 -13.03
N GLY A 74 3.48 -1.77 -12.82
CA GLY A 74 3.02 -0.98 -11.69
C GLY A 74 1.52 -0.64 -11.77
N CYS A 75 0.78 -0.92 -10.70
CA CYS A 75 -0.64 -0.63 -10.58
C CYS A 75 -0.92 0.61 -9.70
N THR A 76 -0.24 0.73 -8.55
CA THR A 76 -0.49 1.83 -7.60
C THR A 76 0.80 2.34 -6.98
N MET A 77 0.84 3.63 -6.66
CA MET A 77 1.89 4.25 -5.84
C MET A 77 1.28 4.98 -4.65
N HIS A 78 1.80 4.78 -3.44
CA HIS A 78 1.32 5.45 -2.23
C HIS A 78 2.41 6.22 -1.46
N ALA A 79 2.03 7.33 -0.83
CA ALA A 79 2.90 8.19 -0.02
C ALA A 79 2.68 8.01 1.50
N THR A 80 2.31 6.80 1.93
CA THR A 80 2.05 6.50 3.35
C THR A 80 3.28 6.73 4.22
N CYS A 81 4.47 6.54 3.65
CA CYS A 81 5.73 6.78 4.32
C CYS A 81 6.17 8.26 4.31
N CYS A 82 5.35 9.19 3.83
CA CYS A 82 5.67 10.61 3.85
C CYS A 82 4.93 11.32 4.98
N ILE A 83 5.63 12.14 5.76
CA ILE A 83 5.10 12.88 6.91
C ILE A 83 4.61 14.25 6.44
N GLY A 84 3.38 14.60 6.82
CA GLY A 84 2.76 15.87 6.46
C GLY A 84 2.13 15.87 5.07
N MET A 85 1.11 16.72 4.90
CA MET A 85 0.34 16.80 3.65
C MET A 85 1.21 17.32 2.49
N GLU A 86 2.03 18.33 2.75
CA GLU A 86 2.87 18.97 1.73
C GLU A 86 3.88 17.97 1.12
N SER A 87 4.59 17.21 1.96
CA SER A 87 5.52 16.16 1.50
C SER A 87 4.80 15.12 0.66
N LYS A 88 3.60 14.67 1.08
CA LYS A 88 2.78 13.72 0.31
C LYS A 88 2.42 14.26 -1.07
N ILE A 89 1.95 15.51 -1.15
CA ILE A 89 1.57 16.15 -2.42
C ILE A 89 2.79 16.27 -3.34
N ARG A 90 3.93 16.75 -2.82
CA ARG A 90 5.16 16.93 -3.61
C ARG A 90 5.64 15.59 -4.18
N ALA A 91 5.68 14.57 -3.34
CA ALA A 91 6.15 13.25 -3.68
C ALA A 91 5.24 12.55 -4.70
N LEU A 92 3.90 12.63 -4.52
CA LEU A 92 2.94 12.11 -5.50
C LEU A 92 2.95 12.89 -6.82
N THR A 93 3.23 14.20 -6.78
CA THR A 93 3.35 15.02 -7.99
C THR A 93 4.55 14.59 -8.84
N ALA A 94 5.71 14.34 -8.22
CA ALA A 94 6.90 13.84 -8.91
C ALA A 94 6.64 12.48 -9.56
N VAL A 95 6.05 11.54 -8.81
CA VAL A 95 5.64 10.22 -9.34
C VAL A 95 4.69 10.36 -10.53
N LEU A 96 3.70 11.26 -10.46
CA LEU A 96 2.76 11.46 -11.56
C LEU A 96 3.45 12.01 -12.82
N GLN A 97 4.49 12.85 -12.66
CA GLN A 97 5.28 13.36 -13.78
C GLN A 97 6.09 12.23 -14.44
N ASP A 98 6.76 11.39 -13.65
CA ASP A 98 7.48 10.21 -14.15
C ASP A 98 6.54 9.28 -14.91
N TRP A 99 5.36 9.00 -14.35
CA TRP A 99 4.35 8.17 -14.98
C TRP A 99 3.87 8.73 -16.32
N LYS A 100 3.61 10.04 -16.39
CA LYS A 100 3.21 10.71 -17.64
C LYS A 100 4.30 10.61 -18.70
N HIS A 101 5.56 10.80 -18.32
CA HIS A 101 6.70 10.71 -19.23
C HIS A 101 6.89 9.29 -19.76
N PHE A 102 6.79 8.28 -18.89
CA PHE A 102 6.81 6.87 -19.28
C PHE A 102 5.63 6.53 -20.21
N SER A 103 4.41 6.96 -19.85
CA SER A 103 3.18 6.66 -20.58
C SER A 103 3.08 7.36 -21.95
N SER A 104 3.85 8.42 -22.19
CA SER A 104 3.95 9.09 -23.50
C SER A 104 5.10 8.58 -24.36
N SER A 105 6.02 7.79 -23.79
CA SER A 105 7.19 7.29 -24.51
C SER A 105 6.86 6.13 -25.47
N PRO A 106 7.58 5.95 -26.58
CA PRO A 106 7.37 4.82 -27.51
C PRO A 106 7.52 3.44 -26.83
N PRO A 107 6.83 2.39 -27.31
CA PRO A 107 6.95 1.04 -26.74
C PRO A 107 8.39 0.52 -26.69
N GLU A 108 9.23 0.82 -27.68
CA GLU A 108 10.63 0.36 -27.69
C GLU A 108 11.45 0.95 -26.54
N SER A 109 11.16 2.18 -26.10
CA SER A 109 11.86 2.80 -24.98
C SER A 109 11.33 2.35 -23.63
N ARG A 110 10.06 1.93 -23.52
CA ARG A 110 9.48 1.36 -22.28
C ARG A 110 10.05 -0.01 -21.91
N ASN A 111 10.55 -0.75 -22.89
CA ASN A 111 11.26 -2.02 -22.68
C ASN A 111 12.72 -1.84 -22.23
N SER A 112 13.23 -0.61 -22.24
CA SER A 112 14.57 -0.32 -21.70
C SER A 112 14.49 -0.14 -20.19
N THR A 113 15.45 -0.71 -19.45
CA THR A 113 15.63 -0.57 -18.00
C THR A 113 15.94 0.88 -17.55
N SER A 114 15.71 1.88 -18.40
CA SER A 114 16.11 3.27 -18.18
C SER A 114 15.08 4.08 -17.39
N PHE A 115 13.83 3.63 -17.34
CA PHE A 115 12.78 4.29 -16.56
C PHE A 115 12.85 3.79 -15.11
N VAL A 116 13.48 4.60 -14.27
CA VAL A 116 13.53 4.41 -12.81
C VAL A 116 12.68 5.50 -12.20
N TRP A 117 11.76 5.15 -11.29
CA TRP A 117 11.05 6.15 -10.50
C TRP A 117 12.04 7.05 -9.79
N LYS A 118 11.84 8.36 -9.89
CA LYS A 118 12.59 9.37 -9.15
C LYS A 118 11.65 10.06 -8.17
N PRO A 119 11.14 9.32 -7.17
CA PRO A 119 10.22 9.93 -6.23
C PRO A 119 10.95 10.99 -5.41
N GLU A 120 10.31 12.14 -5.22
CA GLU A 120 10.77 13.13 -4.25
C GLU A 120 10.56 12.57 -2.84
N ARG A 121 11.65 12.35 -2.09
CA ARG A 121 11.62 11.68 -0.78
C ARG A 121 11.79 12.63 0.40
N THR A 122 11.89 13.94 0.15
CA THR A 122 12.00 14.91 1.25
C THR A 122 10.77 14.82 2.16
N GLY A 123 11.01 14.48 3.43
CA GLY A 123 9.95 14.27 4.42
C GLY A 123 9.32 12.88 4.40
N CYS A 124 9.95 11.90 3.74
CA CYS A 124 9.53 10.49 3.76
C CYS A 124 10.56 9.61 4.49
N TRP A 125 10.09 8.54 5.14
CA TRP A 125 10.95 7.55 5.80
C TRP A 125 11.84 6.82 4.77
N MET A 126 12.95 6.23 5.21
CA MET A 126 13.84 5.46 4.34
C MET A 126 13.55 3.97 4.44
#